data_AF-A0A3L6JN55-F1
#
_entry.id   AF-A0A3L6JN55-F1
#
_cell.length_a   1.000
_cell.length_b   1.000
_cell.length_c   1.000
_cell.angle_alpha   90.00
_cell.angle_beta   90.00
_cell.angle_gamma   90.00
#
_symmetry.space_group_name_H-M   'P 1'
#
loop_
_entity.id
_entity.type
_entity.pdbx_description
1 polymer ?
#
loop_
_entity_poly.entity_id
_entity_poly.type
_entity_poly.pdbx_seq_one_letter_code
_entity_poly.pdbx_strand_id
1 'polypeptide(L)'
;MGTHVSYEPTLTPSIKSSISALLKETILESCSRQEGRGRRSVLISSNSLASRIVYLRWGIRPSQRRQYRNLFSEVREQCRELFRYYVNQGEVVSQKEGTEYRYGVYKFDEVRGNLILGIVYVDADSPFLPKPSN
;
A
#
# COMPACT_ATOMS: atom_id res chain seq x y z
N MET A 1 33.54 19.85 -17.19
CA MET A 1 32.69 18.65 -16.99
C MET A 1 32.36 18.56 -15.51
N GLY A 2 31.20 19.06 -15.09
CA GLY A 2 30.77 18.99 -13.69
C GLY A 2 30.31 17.59 -13.37
N THR A 3 30.98 16.90 -12.46
CA THR A 3 30.49 15.66 -11.85
C THR A 3 29.24 16.01 -11.05
N HIS A 4 28.05 15.79 -11.62
CA HIS A 4 26.81 15.77 -10.84
C HIS A 4 26.88 14.57 -9.90
N VAL A 5 27.32 14.82 -8.66
CA VAL A 5 27.12 13.88 -7.55
C VAL A 5 25.61 13.79 -7.37
N SER A 6 25.00 12.75 -7.94
CA SER A 6 23.57 12.48 -7.79
C SER A 6 23.38 11.97 -6.36
N TYR A 7 23.01 12.87 -5.43
CA TYR A 7 22.68 12.48 -4.07
C TYR A 7 21.41 11.64 -4.10
N GLU A 8 21.50 10.40 -3.63
CA GLU A 8 20.34 9.55 -3.47
C GLU A 8 19.50 10.09 -2.30
N PRO A 9 18.21 10.37 -2.50
CA PRO A 9 17.41 10.94 -1.44
C PRO A 9 17.12 9.91 -0.34
N THR A 10 16.95 10.41 0.88
CA THR A 10 16.75 9.59 2.07
C THR A 10 15.27 9.54 2.47
N LEU A 11 14.83 8.42 3.03
CA LEU A 11 13.47 8.26 3.53
C LEU A 11 13.28 8.96 4.88
N THR A 12 12.57 10.09 4.89
CA THR A 12 12.27 10.83 6.12
C THR A 12 11.06 10.24 6.86
N PRO A 13 10.91 10.49 8.18
CA PRO A 13 9.70 10.09 8.94
C PRO A 13 8.38 10.61 8.34
N SER A 14 8.38 11.82 7.79
CA SER A 14 7.21 12.40 7.10
C SER A 14 6.84 11.66 5.81
N ILE A 15 7.81 11.02 5.15
CA ILE A 15 7.51 10.15 4.01
C ILE A 15 6.97 8.81 4.50
N LYS A 16 7.49 8.25 5.61
CA LYS A 16 6.97 7.00 6.19
C LYS A 16 5.48 7.10 6.52
N SER A 17 5.01 8.20 7.11
CA SER A 17 3.58 8.40 7.38
C SER A 17 2.73 8.45 6.08
N SER A 18 3.28 9.00 5.00
CA SER A 18 2.60 9.04 3.71
C SER A 18 2.47 7.68 3.02
N ILE A 19 3.29 6.68 3.38
CA ILE A 19 3.17 5.32 2.85
C ILE A 19 1.82 4.71 3.26
N SER A 20 1.43 4.87 4.52
CA SER A 20 0.14 4.39 5.03
C SER A 20 -1.03 5.08 4.36
N ALA A 21 -0.97 6.43 4.25
CA ALA A 21 -2.01 7.20 3.59
C ALA A 21 -2.19 6.77 2.11
N LEU A 22 -1.09 6.61 1.38
CA LEU A 22 -1.14 6.20 -0.02
C LEU A 22 -1.66 4.77 -0.21
N LEU A 23 -1.36 3.86 0.72
CA LEU A 23 -1.95 2.52 0.70
C LEU A 23 -3.48 2.60 0.84
N LYS A 24 -3.99 3.36 1.82
CA LYS A 24 -5.43 3.54 2.03
C LYS A 24 -6.12 4.16 0.81
N GLU A 25 -5.50 5.17 0.21
CA GLU A 25 -5.97 5.77 -1.04
C GLU A 25 -6.00 4.75 -2.18
N THR A 26 -4.91 3.98 -2.35
CA THR A 26 -4.84 2.93 -3.38
C THR A 26 -5.92 1.86 -3.19
N ILE A 27 -6.23 1.50 -1.94
CA ILE A 27 -7.31 0.56 -1.62
C ILE A 27 -8.67 1.16 -2.00
N LEU A 28 -8.96 2.38 -1.55
CA LEU A 28 -10.20 3.08 -1.90
C LEU A 28 -10.38 3.15 -3.43
N GLU A 29 -9.38 3.66 -4.14
CA GLU A 29 -9.39 3.78 -5.62
C GLU A 29 -9.65 2.44 -6.31
N SER A 30 -9.02 1.37 -5.81
CA SER A 30 -9.11 0.05 -6.44
C SER A 30 -10.43 -0.65 -6.16
N CYS A 31 -10.99 -0.45 -4.96
CA CYS A 31 -12.26 -1.03 -4.56
C CYS A 31 -13.46 -0.28 -5.14
N SER A 32 -13.45 1.06 -5.21
CA SER A 32 -14.53 1.83 -5.85
C SER A 32 -14.68 1.48 -7.34
N ARG A 33 -13.58 1.14 -8.03
CA ARG A 33 -13.63 0.68 -9.44
C ARG A 33 -14.30 -0.69 -9.63
N GLN A 34 -14.57 -1.42 -8.56
CA GLN A 34 -15.19 -2.75 -8.58
C GLN A 34 -16.70 -2.69 -8.31
N GLU A 35 -17.27 -1.52 -7.96
CA GLU A 35 -18.72 -1.34 -7.82
C GLU A 35 -19.42 -1.80 -9.12
N GLY A 36 -20.27 -2.83 -9.01
CA GLY A 36 -20.97 -3.43 -10.14
C GLY A 36 -20.30 -4.65 -10.81
N ARG A 37 -19.12 -5.10 -10.37
CA ARG A 37 -18.39 -6.25 -10.98
C ARG A 37 -18.33 -7.52 -10.11
N GLY A 38 -19.07 -7.57 -9.01
CA GLY A 38 -19.13 -8.69 -8.07
C GLY A 38 -18.01 -8.68 -7.02
N ARG A 39 -18.09 -9.58 -6.02
CA ARG A 39 -17.13 -9.72 -4.89
C ARG A 39 -15.76 -10.24 -5.35
N ARG A 40 -14.98 -9.42 -6.09
CA ARG A 40 -13.59 -9.76 -6.43
C ARG A 40 -12.65 -9.06 -5.47
N SER A 41 -11.70 -9.82 -4.92
CA SER A 41 -10.61 -9.26 -4.13
C SER A 41 -9.71 -8.40 -4.99
N VAL A 42 -9.35 -7.22 -4.48
CA VAL A 42 -8.30 -6.38 -5.06
C VAL A 42 -6.94 -6.91 -4.60
N LEU A 43 -6.00 -7.05 -5.53
CA LEU A 43 -4.63 -7.44 -5.22
C LEU A 43 -3.69 -6.23 -5.26
N ILE A 44 -2.94 -6.01 -4.19
CA ILE A 44 -1.97 -4.91 -4.11
C ILE A 44 -0.62 -5.47 -3.70
N SER A 45 0.44 -5.16 -4.44
CA SER A 45 1.80 -5.62 -4.12
C SER A 45 2.63 -4.55 -3.43
N SER A 46 3.53 -4.97 -2.54
CA SER A 46 4.44 -4.06 -1.84
C SER A 46 5.40 -3.37 -2.81
N ASN A 47 5.80 -4.06 -3.89
CA ASN A 47 6.64 -3.48 -4.94
C ASN A 47 5.94 -2.41 -5.77
N SER A 48 4.67 -2.61 -6.11
CA SER A 48 3.90 -1.61 -6.86
C SER A 48 3.65 -0.37 -6.00
N LEU A 49 3.32 -0.55 -4.72
CA LEU A 49 3.19 0.57 -3.78
C LEU A 49 4.51 1.34 -3.63
N ALA A 50 5.62 0.64 -3.39
CA ALA A 50 6.93 1.26 -3.28
C ALA A 50 7.31 2.06 -4.54
N SER A 51 7.02 1.52 -5.71
CA SER A 51 7.27 2.20 -6.99
C SER A 51 6.42 3.46 -7.15
N ARG A 52 5.14 3.42 -6.74
CA ARG A 52 4.24 4.58 -6.72
C ARG A 52 4.76 5.66 -5.77
N ILE A 53 5.20 5.29 -4.56
CA ILE A 53 5.78 6.23 -3.58
C ILE A 53 7.02 6.90 -4.13
N VAL A 54 7.95 6.12 -4.67
CA VAL A 54 9.22 6.65 -5.19
C VAL A 54 8.96 7.66 -6.31
N TYR A 55 8.01 7.35 -7.19
CA TYR A 55 7.61 8.25 -8.26
C TYR A 55 6.92 9.52 -7.73
N LEU A 56 5.95 9.40 -6.83
CA LEU A 56 5.19 10.55 -6.32
C LEU A 56 6.05 11.50 -5.48
N ARG A 57 7.02 10.97 -4.74
CA ARG A 57 7.86 11.78 -3.84
C ARG A 57 9.09 12.37 -4.50
N TRP A 58 9.69 11.67 -5.48
CA TRP A 58 10.95 12.09 -6.09
C TRP A 58 10.93 12.16 -7.61
N GLY A 59 9.82 11.82 -8.28
CA GLY A 59 9.74 11.75 -9.74
C GLY A 59 10.56 10.62 -10.37
N ILE A 60 11.11 9.72 -9.54
CA ILE A 60 12.02 8.66 -9.99
C ILE A 60 11.21 7.47 -10.52
N ARG A 61 11.47 7.07 -11.77
CA ARG A 61 10.77 5.97 -12.42
C ARG A 61 11.37 4.60 -12.03
N PRO A 62 10.59 3.51 -12.09
CA PRO A 62 11.11 2.16 -11.85
C PRO A 62 12.29 1.76 -12.75
N SER A 63 12.36 2.30 -13.98
CA SER A 63 13.50 2.09 -14.89
C SER A 63 14.82 2.63 -14.34
N GLN A 64 14.78 3.62 -13.44
CA GLN A 64 15.95 4.22 -12.79
C GLN A 64 16.38 3.46 -11.51
N ARG A 65 15.76 2.31 -11.21
CA ARG A 65 16.02 1.54 -9.98
C ARG A 65 17.49 1.17 -9.77
N ARG A 66 18.26 0.96 -10.84
CA ARG A 66 19.70 0.64 -10.74
C ARG A 66 20.50 1.82 -10.18
N GLN A 67 20.10 3.04 -10.51
CA GLN A 67 20.74 4.28 -10.05
C GLN A 67 20.37 4.62 -8.61
N TYR A 68 19.12 4.34 -8.20
CA TYR A 68 18.59 4.65 -6.87
C TYR A 68 18.31 3.38 -6.05
N ARG A 69 19.27 2.45 -6.02
CA ARG A 69 19.06 1.10 -5.47
C ARG A 69 18.68 1.15 -3.98
N ASN A 70 19.30 2.01 -3.19
CA ASN A 70 19.10 2.02 -1.74
C ASN A 70 17.72 2.58 -1.38
N LEU A 71 17.32 3.69 -1.99
CA LEU A 71 15.99 4.28 -1.86
C LEU A 71 14.90 3.26 -2.19
N PHE A 72 15.03 2.60 -3.34
CA PHE A 72 14.09 1.56 -3.77
C PHE A 72 14.11 0.32 -2.87
N SER A 73 15.19 0.05 -2.16
CA SER A 73 15.28 -1.07 -1.21
C SER A 73 14.63 -0.69 0.13
N GLU A 74 14.91 0.50 0.63
CA GLU A 74 14.39 1.03 1.89
C GLU A 74 12.88 1.23 1.83
N VAL A 75 12.37 1.90 0.80
CA VAL A 75 10.91 2.10 0.62
C VAL A 75 10.19 0.75 0.51
N ARG A 76 10.80 -0.24 -0.16
CA ARG A 76 10.22 -1.60 -0.24
C ARG A 76 10.12 -2.27 1.11
N GLU A 77 11.14 -2.17 1.96
CA GLU A 77 11.07 -2.76 3.30
C GLU A 77 9.95 -2.10 4.11
N GLN A 78 9.85 -0.78 4.08
CA GLN A 78 8.78 -0.07 4.79
C GLN A 78 7.38 -0.45 4.27
N CYS A 79 7.20 -0.63 2.96
CA CYS A 79 5.95 -1.15 2.42
C CYS A 79 5.67 -2.59 2.89
N ARG A 80 6.69 -3.45 2.97
CA ARG A 80 6.53 -4.82 3.49
C ARG A 80 6.14 -4.83 4.96
N GLU A 81 6.81 -4.05 5.79
CA GLU A 81 6.48 -3.91 7.22
C GLU A 81 5.03 -3.45 7.41
N LEU A 82 4.61 -2.44 6.64
CA LEU A 82 3.23 -1.97 6.63
C LEU A 82 2.24 -3.07 6.20
N PHE A 83 2.59 -3.84 5.17
CA PHE A 83 1.74 -4.93 4.71
C PHE A 83 1.62 -6.03 5.75
N ARG A 84 2.73 -6.43 6.41
CA ARG A 84 2.72 -7.39 7.51
C ARG A 84 1.85 -6.89 8.67
N TYR A 85 1.94 -5.60 9.01
CA TYR A 85 1.07 -4.99 10.00
C TYR A 85 -0.41 -5.17 9.64
N TYR A 86 -0.83 -4.81 8.42
CA TYR A 86 -2.24 -4.96 8.02
C TYR A 86 -2.69 -6.41 7.88
N VAL A 87 -1.84 -7.33 7.45
CA VAL A 87 -2.14 -8.76 7.47
C VAL A 87 -2.40 -9.24 8.89
N ASN A 88 -1.59 -8.81 9.86
CA ASN A 88 -1.77 -9.19 11.26
C ASN A 88 -3.03 -8.57 11.89
N GLN A 89 -3.40 -7.35 11.49
CA GLN A 89 -4.66 -6.72 11.91
C GLN A 89 -5.89 -7.37 11.25
N GLY A 90 -5.74 -7.93 10.05
CA GLY A 90 -6.83 -8.56 9.30
C GLY A 90 -7.82 -7.58 8.66
N GLU A 91 -7.74 -6.29 8.99
CA GLU A 91 -8.57 -5.24 8.43
C GLU A 91 -7.82 -3.92 8.23
N VAL A 92 -8.38 -3.07 7.36
CA VAL A 92 -7.99 -1.67 7.21
C VAL A 92 -9.22 -0.80 7.10
N VAL A 93 -9.22 0.27 7.88
CA VAL A 93 -10.28 1.28 7.90
C VAL A 93 -9.77 2.55 7.24
N SER A 94 -10.59 3.08 6.33
CA SER A 94 -10.36 4.32 5.62
C SER A 94 -11.59 5.23 5.71
N GLN A 95 -11.39 6.53 5.71
CA GLN A 95 -12.48 7.50 5.72
C GLN A 95 -12.38 8.38 4.48
N LYS A 96 -13.50 8.54 3.76
CA LYS A 96 -13.60 9.44 2.62
C LYS A 96 -14.96 10.13 2.65
N GLU A 97 -14.95 11.46 2.58
CA GLU A 97 -16.19 12.28 2.54
C GLU A 97 -17.17 11.97 3.69
N GLY A 98 -16.64 11.72 4.90
CA GLY A 98 -17.45 11.37 6.08
C GLY A 98 -17.98 9.94 6.10
N THR A 99 -17.72 9.14 5.06
CA THR A 99 -18.07 7.71 5.01
C THR A 99 -16.87 6.86 5.44
N GLU A 100 -17.10 5.94 6.38
CA GLU A 100 -16.12 4.93 6.77
C GLU A 100 -16.21 3.72 5.81
N TYR A 101 -15.06 3.30 5.31
CA TYR A 101 -14.91 2.12 4.47
C TYR A 101 -14.02 1.12 5.20
N ARG A 102 -14.52 -0.10 5.38
CA ARG A 102 -13.81 -1.20 6.01
C ARG A 102 -13.47 -2.27 4.98
N TYR A 103 -12.22 -2.72 5.03
CA TYR A 103 -11.72 -3.75 4.13
C TYR A 103 -11.03 -4.85 4.91
N GLY A 104 -11.35 -6.10 4.59
CA GLY A 104 -10.62 -7.27 5.06
C GLY A 104 -9.30 -7.38 4.30
N VAL A 105 -8.24 -7.71 5.02
CA VAL A 105 -6.87 -7.82 4.50
C VAL A 105 -6.32 -9.21 4.82
N TYR A 106 -5.80 -9.88 3.80
CA TYR A 106 -5.09 -11.15 3.98
C TYR A 106 -3.86 -11.23 3.09
N LYS A 107 -2.91 -12.08 3.47
CA LYS A 107 -1.76 -12.41 2.62
C LYS A 107 -2.25 -13.26 1.45
N PHE A 108 -2.16 -12.73 0.23
CA PHE A 108 -2.47 -13.48 -0.98
C PHE A 108 -1.29 -14.34 -1.42
N ASP A 109 -0.10 -13.74 -1.54
CA ASP A 109 1.12 -14.43 -1.98
C ASP A 109 2.38 -13.66 -1.53
N GLU A 110 3.54 -14.30 -1.58
CA GLU A 110 4.85 -13.68 -1.40
C GLU A 110 5.91 -14.31 -2.31
N VAL A 111 6.34 -13.56 -3.32
CA VAL A 111 7.32 -14.04 -4.30
C VAL A 111 8.58 -13.17 -4.24
N ARG A 112 9.71 -13.79 -3.89
CA ARG A 112 11.04 -13.12 -3.83
C ARG A 112 11.01 -11.81 -3.03
N GLY A 113 10.29 -11.81 -1.89
CA GLY A 113 10.15 -10.64 -1.01
C GLY A 113 9.21 -9.54 -1.54
N ASN A 114 8.36 -9.84 -2.53
CA ASN A 114 7.21 -9.02 -2.91
C ASN A 114 5.96 -9.56 -2.22
N LEU A 115 5.49 -8.88 -1.18
CA LEU A 115 4.28 -9.28 -0.45
C LEU A 115 3.05 -8.75 -1.20
N ILE A 116 2.09 -9.62 -1.48
CA ILE A 116 0.84 -9.29 -2.17
C ILE A 116 -0.32 -9.45 -1.18
N LEU A 117 -1.08 -8.37 -1.00
CA LEU A 117 -2.29 -8.37 -0.20
C LEU A 117 -3.49 -8.68 -1.08
N GLY A 118 -4.37 -9.54 -0.56
CA GLY A 118 -5.76 -9.60 -0.98
C GLY A 118 -6.59 -8.68 -0.11
N ILE A 119 -7.37 -7.81 -0.76
CA ILE A 119 -8.24 -6.83 -0.12
C ILE A 119 -9.67 -7.10 -0.53
N VAL A 120 -10.56 -7.22 0.43
CA VAL A 120 -12.00 -7.45 0.20
C VAL A 120 -12.81 -6.36 0.88
N TYR A 121 -13.77 -5.80 0.15
CA TYR A 121 -14.73 -4.88 0.77
C TYR A 121 -15.60 -5.65 1.76
N VAL A 122 -15.70 -5.14 2.97
CA VAL A 122 -16.59 -5.67 4.00
C VAL A 122 -17.74 -4.70 4.09
N ASP A 123 -18.90 -5.16 3.63
CA ASP A 123 -20.15 -4.41 3.80
C ASP A 123 -20.42 -4.21 5.30
N ALA A 124 -21.01 -3.08 5.68
CA ALA A 124 -21.36 -2.79 7.07
C ALA A 124 -22.33 -3.84 7.63
N ASP A 125 -23.14 -4.45 6.77
CA ASP A 125 -24.10 -5.52 7.11
C ASP A 125 -23.50 -6.94 6.97
N SER A 126 -22.19 -7.07 6.74
CA SER A 126 -21.56 -8.38 6.51
C SER A 126 -21.51 -9.21 7.82
N PRO A 127 -22.06 -10.44 7.85
CA PRO A 127 -22.13 -11.27 9.06
C PRO A 127 -20.76 -11.79 9.56
N PHE A 128 -19.69 -11.47 8.84
CA PHE A 128 -18.31 -11.85 9.15
C PHE A 128 -17.55 -10.78 9.95
N LEU A 129 -18.20 -9.68 10.34
CA LEU A 129 -17.61 -8.72 11.26
C LEU A 129 -17.58 -9.30 12.68
N PRO A 130 -16.47 -9.16 13.43
CA PRO A 130 -16.52 -9.36 14.87
C PRO A 130 -17.55 -8.38 15.43
N LYS A 131 -18.61 -8.91 16.06
CA LYS A 131 -19.64 -8.08 16.69
C LYS A 131 -18.96 -7.15 17.71
N PRO A 132 -19.34 -5.87 17.78
CA PRO A 132 -18.88 -5.02 18.87
C PRO A 132 -19.25 -5.69 20.19
N SER A 133 -18.25 -5.95 21.03
CA SER A 133 -18.46 -6.37 22.39
C SER A 133 -19.12 -5.21 23.14
N ASN A 134 -20.38 -5.39 23.51
CA ASN A 134 -21.10 -4.56 24.49
C ASN A 134 -20.35 -4.54 25.82
#